data_AF-A0A532U164-F1
#
_entry.id   AF-A0A532U164-F1
#
_cell.length_a   1.000
_cell.length_b   1.000
_cell.length_c   1.000
_cell.angle_alpha   90.00
_cell.angle_beta   90.00
_cell.angle_gamma   90.00
#
_symmetry.space_group_name_H-M   'P 1'
#
loop_
_entity.id
_entity.type
_entity.pdbx_description
1 polymer ?
#
loop_
_entity_poly.entity_id
_entity_poly.type
_entity_poly.pdbx_seq_one_letter_code
_entity_poly.pdbx_strand_id
1 'polypeptide(L)' 'MPPFESELQLRDEHGITILYITHDLATAAYFTDRVAVMYLGRIVEIGPTETVLSDPRHPHTQALLSVIPVPNPRRWLQ' A
#
# COMPACT_ATOMS: atom_id res chain seq x y z
N MET A 1 -2.65 -6.69 -16.42
CA MET A 1 -3.58 -7.20 -15.39
C MET A 1 -2.77 -7.29 -14.11
N PRO A 2 -3.09 -6.50 -13.05
CA PRO A 2 -2.35 -6.60 -11.81
C PRO A 2 -2.55 -8.01 -11.20
N PRO A 3 -1.51 -8.63 -10.63
CA PRO A 3 -1.51 -10.06 -10.30
C PRO A 3 -2.46 -10.50 -9.17
N PHE A 4 -3.32 -9.62 -8.65
CA PHE A 4 -4.10 -9.86 -7.43
C PHE A 4 -5.61 -9.53 -7.56
N GLU A 5 -6.16 -9.43 -8.78
CA GLU A 5 -7.59 -9.14 -8.98
C GLU A 5 -8.50 -10.21 -8.37
N SER A 6 -8.09 -11.48 -8.41
CA SER A 6 -8.84 -12.61 -7.87
C SER A 6 -9.06 -12.53 -6.35
N GLU A 7 -8.05 -12.06 -5.62
CA GLU A 7 -8.05 -11.98 -4.16
C GLU A 7 -8.93 -10.82 -3.67
N LEU A 8 -8.90 -9.69 -4.38
CA LEU A 8 -9.79 -8.55 -4.13
C LEU A 8 -11.24 -8.91 -4.41
N GLN A 9 -11.50 -9.65 -5.48
CA GLN A 9 -12.84 -10.12 -5.81
C GLN A 9 -13.38 -11.07 -4.72
N LEU A 10 -12.53 -11.95 -4.18
CA LEU A 10 -12.89 -12.81 -3.06
C LEU A 10 -13.21 -12.02 -1.77
N ARG A 11 -12.46 -10.94 -1.49
CA ARG A 11 -12.75 -10.01 -0.38
C ARG A 11 -14.17 -9.45 -0.51
N ASP A 12 -14.50 -8.93 -1.68
CA ASP A 12 -15.74 -8.21 -1.94
C ASP A 12 -16.96 -9.14 -1.98
N GLU A 13 -16.79 -10.36 -2.50
CA GLU A 13 -17.87 -11.35 -2.63
C GLU A 13 -18.16 -12.10 -1.31
N HIS A 14 -17.16 -12.30 -0.44
CA HIS A 14 -17.29 -13.13 0.76
C HIS A 14 -17.11 -12.39 2.09
N GLY A 15 -16.89 -11.06 2.07
CA GLY A 15 -16.72 -10.27 3.30
C GLY A 15 -15.48 -10.64 4.11
N ILE A 16 -14.42 -11.07 3.42
CA ILE A 16 -13.16 -11.52 4.04
C ILE A 16 -12.28 -10.31 4.33
N THR A 17 -11.47 -10.36 5.39
CA THR A 17 -10.42 -9.35 5.65
C THR A 17 -9.08 -9.86 5.12
N ILE A 18 -8.37 -9.01 4.37
CA ILE A 18 -7.03 -9.31 3.84
C ILE A 18 -5.99 -8.49 4.60
N LEU A 19 -4.98 -9.17 5.13
CA LEU A 19 -3.75 -8.54 5.62
C LEU A 19 -2.67 -8.69 4.55
N TYR A 20 -2.31 -7.56 3.93
CA TYR A 20 -1.27 -7.50 2.91
C TYR A 20 0.03 -6.94 3.50
N ILE A 21 1.14 -7.67 3.36
CA ILE A 21 2.47 -7.29 3.86
C ILE A 21 3.42 -7.10 2.68
N THR A 22 3.96 -5.90 2.53
CA THR A 22 4.90 -5.55 1.46
C THR A 22 5.93 -4.54 1.94
N HIS A 23 7.05 -4.46 1.23
CA HIS A 23 8.03 -3.38 1.36
C HIS A 23 7.82 -2.27 0.31
N ASP A 24 6.95 -2.50 -0.68
CA ASP A 24 6.65 -1.56 -1.75
C ASP A 24 5.32 -0.83 -1.47
N LEU A 25 5.44 0.41 -1.02
CA LEU A 25 4.32 1.32 -0.76
C LEU A 25 3.52 1.66 -2.03
N ALA A 26 4.11 1.59 -3.23
CA ALA A 26 3.38 1.81 -4.47
C ALA A 26 2.33 0.71 -4.69
N THR A 27 2.69 -0.53 -4.37
CA THR A 27 1.75 -1.65 -4.43
C THR A 27 0.70 -1.55 -3.32
N ALA A 28 1.07 -1.18 -2.09
CA ALA A 28 0.11 -0.97 -1.00
C ALA A 28 -0.97 0.07 -1.36
N ALA A 29 -0.61 1.13 -2.10
CA ALA A 29 -1.55 2.16 -2.58
C ALA A 29 -2.75 1.60 -3.37
N TYR A 30 -2.58 0.48 -4.06
CA TYR A 30 -3.62 -0.11 -4.91
C TYR A 30 -4.49 -1.15 -4.19
N PHE A 31 -3.95 -1.83 -3.19
CA PHE A 31 -4.57 -3.02 -2.60
C PHE A 31 -5.19 -2.81 -1.23
N THR A 32 -4.87 -1.71 -0.54
CA THR A 32 -5.23 -1.56 0.87
C THR A 32 -6.10 -0.34 1.14
N ASP A 33 -7.15 -0.51 1.94
CA ASP A 33 -7.98 0.60 2.45
C ASP A 33 -7.23 1.39 3.56
N ARG A 34 -6.39 0.67 4.33
CA ARG A 34 -5.55 1.22 5.39
C ARG A 34 -4.14 0.65 5.30
N VAL A 35 -3.14 1.47 5.65
CA VAL A 35 -1.74 1.05 5.69
C VAL A 35 -1.15 1.31 7.08
N ALA A 36 -0.31 0.38 7.54
CA ALA A 36 0.54 0.55 8.71
C ALA A 36 2.00 0.46 8.27
N VAL A 37 2.79 1.49 8.56
CA VAL A 37 4.22 1.54 8.27
C VAL A 37 4.98 1.09 9.50
N MET A 38 5.91 0.16 9.30
CA MET A 38 6.75 -0.37 10.37
C MET A 38 8.21 0.03 10.21
N TYR A 39 8.86 0.35 11.31
CA TYR A 39 10.31 0.55 11.38
C TYR A 39 10.85 -0.11 12.66
N LEU A 40 11.91 -0.93 12.51
CA LEU A 40 12.53 -1.66 13.63
C LEU A 40 11.52 -2.42 14.51
N GLY A 41 10.56 -3.09 13.88
CA GLY A 41 9.54 -3.90 14.57
C GLY A 41 8.44 -3.10 15.26
N ARG A 42 8.33 -1.79 15.02
CA ARG A 42 7.27 -0.94 15.59
C ARG A 42 6.43 -0.30 14.49
N ILE A 43 5.12 -0.22 14.70
CA ILE A 43 4.25 0.61 13.87
C ILE A 43 4.59 2.07 14.18
N VAL A 44 5.07 2.78 13.18
CA VAL A 44 5.46 4.20 13.29
C VAL A 44 4.41 5.13 12.71
N GLU A 45 3.55 4.63 11.82
CA GLU A 45 2.44 5.37 11.24
C GLU A 45 1.33 4.42 10.80
N ILE A 46 0.07 4.80 10.99
CA ILE A 46 -1.09 4.00 10.58
C ILE A 46 -2.27 4.92 10.25
N GLY A 47 -2.97 4.64 9.15
CA GLY A 47 -4.10 5.46 8.73
C GLY A 47 -4.75 4.98 7.44
N PRO A 48 -5.73 5.75 6.91
CA PRO A 48 -6.21 5.56 5.55
C PRO A 48 -5.02 5.62 4.58
N THR A 49 -4.99 4.71 3.61
CA THR A 49 -3.87 4.60 2.65
C THR A 49 -3.61 5.92 1.94
N GLU A 50 -4.67 6.58 1.46
CA GLU A 50 -4.57 7.89 0.80
C GLU A 50 -3.91 8.94 1.70
N THR A 51 -4.29 9.03 2.97
CA THR A 51 -3.73 10.00 3.91
C THR A 51 -2.26 9.74 4.20
N VAL A 52 -1.90 8.49 4.51
CA VAL A 52 -0.51 8.13 4.85
C VAL A 52 0.43 8.33 3.66
N LEU A 53 -0.06 8.15 2.43
CA LEU A 53 0.75 8.32 1.22
C LEU A 53 0.82 9.77 0.72
N SER A 54 -0.23 10.58 0.92
CA SER A 54 -0.28 11.97 0.44
C SER A 54 0.23 13.00 1.45
N ASP A 55 0.05 12.73 2.75
CA ASP A 55 0.46 13.60 3.86
C ASP A 55 1.13 12.78 4.97
N PRO A 56 2.29 12.13 4.67
CA PRO A 56 3.02 11.31 5.62
C PRO A 56 3.53 12.13 6.81
N ARG A 57 3.20 11.69 8.03
CA ARG A 57 3.56 12.40 9.26
C ARG A 57 4.87 11.91 9.87
N HIS A 58 5.21 10.64 9.70
CA HIS A 58 6.44 10.10 10.27
C HIS A 58 7.63 10.29 9.33
N PRO A 59 8.81 10.77 9.81
CA PRO A 59 9.98 10.98 8.96
C PRO A 59 10.44 9.74 8.18
N HIS A 60 10.27 8.56 8.76
CA HIS A 60 10.56 7.30 8.05
C HIS A 60 9.62 7.08 6.85
N THR A 61 8.33 7.34 7.01
CA THR A 61 7.34 7.22 5.93
C THR A 61 7.63 8.22 4.81
N GLN A 62 8.00 9.45 5.17
CA GLN A 62 8.44 10.47 4.21
C GLN A 62 9.68 10.00 3.42
N ALA A 63 10.68 9.45 4.11
CA ALA A 63 11.88 8.92 3.47
C ALA A 63 11.55 7.77 2.51
N LEU A 64 10.68 6.84 2.92
CA LEU A 64 10.23 5.75 2.04
C LEU A 64 9.49 6.26 0.80
N LEU A 65 8.59 7.24 0.95
CA LEU A 65 7.83 7.81 -0.17
C LEU A 65 8.71 8.58 -1.15
N SER A 66 9.78 9.21 -0.66
CA SER A 66 10.70 10.01 -1.50
C SER A 66 11.46 9.19 -2.56
N VAL A 67 11.53 7.87 -2.39
CA VAL A 67 12.22 6.97 -3.32
C VAL A 67 11.27 6.20 -4.24
N ILE A 68 9.95 6.38 -4.10
CA ILE A 68 8.96 5.68 -4.92
C ILE A 68 8.83 6.40 -6.27
N PRO A 69 9.08 5.73 -7.40
CA PRO A 69 8.77 6.28 -8.70
C PRO A 69 7.25 6.44 -8.82
N VAL A 70 6.80 7.62 -9.25
CA VAL A 70 5.37 7.90 -9.49
C VAL A 70 4.80 6.78 -10.36
N PRO A 71 3.77 6.03 -9.89
CA PRO A 71 3.27 4.88 -10.64
C PRO A 71 2.81 5.32 -12.03
N ASN A 72 3.46 4.79 -13.08
CA ASN A 72 2.94 4.86 -14.44
C ASN A 72 2.09 3.60 -14.65
N PRO A 73 0.74 3.71 -14.72
CA PRO A 73 -0.15 2.55 -14.84
C PRO A 73 0.11 1.69 -16.08
N ARG A 74 0.86 2.20 -17.07
CA ARG A 74 1.15 1.49 -18.34
C ARG A 74 2.33 0.52 -18.28
N ARG A 75 3.09 0.47 -17.18
CA ARG A 75 4.34 -0.34 -17.11
C ARG A 75 4.11 -1.86 -17.01
N TRP A 76 2.87 -2.32 -16.79
CA TRP A 76 2.51 -3.73 -16.61
C TRP A 76 1.96 -4.40 -17.88
N LEU A 77 2.05 -3.73 -19.04
CA LEU A 77 1.57 -4.22 -20.35
C LEU A 77 2.71 -4.45 -21.37
N GLN A 78 3.96 -4.62 -20.92
CA GLN A 78 5.10 -5.01 -21.76
C GLN A 78 5.82 -6.21 -21.15
#